data_AF-A0A1C6B940-F1
#
_entry.id   AF-A0A1C6B940-F1
#
_cell.length_a   1.000
_cell.length_b   1.000
_cell.length_c   1.000
_cell.angle_alpha   90.00
_cell.angle_beta   90.00
_cell.angle_gamma   90.00
#
_symmetry.space_group_name_H-M   'P 1'
#
loop_
_entity.id
_entity.type
_entity.pdbx_description
1 polymer ?
#
loop_
_entity_poly.entity_id
_entity_poly.type
_entity_poly.pdbx_seq_one_letter_code
_entity_poly.pdbx_strand_id
1 'polypeptide(L)'
;MLNTVETILKILFTILSFIWVGKIMVLRSDKQIVINPLLISISAILVLLPDTTFVNYIFGINIQSIRIILYLVYILIVLFGLYCIKRKNGVF
;
A
#
# COMPACT_ATOMS: atom_id res chain seq x y z
N MET A 1 -5.82 2.71 -20.71
CA MET A 1 -6.67 2.45 -19.53
C MET A 1 -5.86 2.05 -18.30
N LEU A 2 -4.91 1.10 -18.41
CA LEU A 2 -4.04 0.71 -17.28
C LEU A 2 -3.25 1.88 -16.68
N ASN A 3 -2.75 2.82 -17.50
CA ASN A 3 -2.08 4.04 -16.99
C ASN A 3 -3.00 4.85 -16.07
N THR A 4 -4.26 5.05 -16.45
CA THR A 4 -5.24 5.79 -15.64
C THR A 4 -5.51 5.08 -14.32
N VAL A 5 -5.65 3.76 -14.35
CA VAL A 5 -5.85 2.93 -13.15
C VAL A 5 -4.65 3.02 -12.22
N GLU A 6 -3.43 2.87 -12.75
CA GLU A 6 -2.19 3.02 -11.98
C GLU A 6 -2.10 4.40 -11.32
N THR A 7 -2.45 5.47 -12.04
CA THR A 7 -2.46 6.84 -11.48
C THR A 7 -3.46 6.99 -10.34
N ILE A 8 -4.69 6.48 -10.50
CA ILE A 8 -5.71 6.51 -9.44
C ILE A 8 -5.20 5.74 -8.21
N LEU A 9 -4.60 4.57 -8.42
CA LEU A 9 -4.04 3.76 -7.35
C LEU A 9 -2.86 4.45 -6.65
N LYS A 10 -2.00 5.17 -7.37
CA LYS A 10 -0.92 5.99 -6.77
C LYS A 10 -1.47 7.08 -5.86
N ILE A 11 -2.53 7.77 -6.29
CA ILE A 11 -3.20 8.79 -5.48
C ILE A 11 -3.78 8.17 -4.21
N LEU A 12 -4.51 7.05 -4.34
CA LEU A 12 -5.07 6.33 -3.20
C LEU A 12 -4.00 5.81 -2.24
N PHE A 13 -2.92 5.23 -2.77
CA PHE A 13 -1.75 4.80 -2.02
C PHE A 13 -1.19 5.94 -1.17
N THR A 14 -1.05 7.13 -1.76
CA THR A 14 -0.50 8.31 -1.08
C THR A 14 -1.42 8.75 0.06
N ILE A 15 -2.70 8.94 -0.21
CA ILE A 15 -3.69 9.38 0.79
C ILE A 15 -3.77 8.37 1.95
N LEU A 16 -3.87 7.08 1.64
CA LEU A 16 -3.98 6.02 2.65
C LEU A 16 -2.70 5.87 3.48
N SER A 17 -1.52 6.12 2.89
CA SER A 17 -0.26 6.12 3.62
C SER A 17 -0.24 7.22 4.68
N PHE A 18 -0.66 8.44 4.34
CA PHE A 18 -0.76 9.53 5.32
C PHE A 18 -1.76 9.21 6.44
N ILE A 19 -2.93 8.66 6.09
CA ILE A 19 -3.93 8.23 7.08
C ILE A 19 -3.35 7.15 8.01
N TRP A 20 -2.65 6.16 7.46
CA TRP A 20 -2.05 5.09 8.24
C TRP A 20 -0.97 5.60 9.20
N VAL A 21 -0.06 6.45 8.73
CA VAL A 21 0.96 7.09 9.57
C VAL A 21 0.32 7.86 10.72
N GLY A 22 -0.70 8.67 10.45
CA GLY A 22 -1.44 9.38 11.50
C GLY A 22 -2.06 8.44 12.53
N LYS A 23 -2.59 7.28 12.09
CA LYS A 23 -3.15 6.28 13.00
C LYS A 23 -2.10 5.57 13.84
N ILE A 24 -0.91 5.28 13.30
CA ILE A 24 0.20 4.71 14.08
C ILE A 24 0.67 5.69 15.15
N MET A 25 0.78 6.98 14.81
CA MET A 25 1.23 8.00 15.76
C MET A 25 0.27 8.17 16.93
N VAL A 26 -1.04 8.10 16.68
CA VAL A 26 -2.07 8.34 17.72
C VAL A 26 -2.45 7.08 18.50
N LEU A 27 -2.45 5.92 17.87
CA LEU A 27 -2.92 4.67 18.47
C LEU A 27 -1.79 3.66 18.54
N ARG A 28 -1.53 3.09 19.72
CA ARG A 28 -0.60 1.96 19.87
C ARG A 28 -1.39 0.66 19.90
N SER A 29 -1.12 -0.24 18.95
CA SER A 29 -1.82 -1.53 18.82
C SER A 29 -0.87 -2.64 18.39
N ASP A 30 -0.97 -3.81 19.01
CA ASP A 30 -0.14 -4.98 18.68
C ASP A 30 -0.29 -5.40 17.20
N LYS A 31 -1.44 -5.10 16.59
CA LYS A 31 -1.68 -5.35 15.17
C LYS A 31 -0.74 -4.54 14.26
N GLN A 32 -0.25 -3.39 14.72
CA GLN A 32 0.68 -2.55 13.97
C GLN A 32 2.06 -3.20 13.83
N ILE A 33 2.43 -4.10 14.75
CA ILE A 33 3.71 -4.84 14.72
C ILE A 33 3.81 -5.69 13.45
N VAL A 34 2.68 -6.23 12.96
CA VAL A 34 2.64 -7.04 11.74
C VAL A 34 2.38 -6.18 10.50
N ILE A 35 1.45 -5.21 10.60
CA ILE A 35 1.04 -4.41 9.43
C ILE A 35 2.17 -3.48 8.97
N ASN A 36 2.93 -2.87 9.88
CA ASN A 36 3.94 -1.89 9.50
C ASN A 36 5.08 -2.51 8.68
N PRO A 37 5.71 -3.65 9.08
CA PRO A 37 6.70 -4.33 8.25
C PRO A 37 6.18 -4.73 6.87
N LEU A 38 4.91 -5.17 6.77
CA LEU A 38 4.29 -5.52 5.49
C LEU A 38 4.19 -4.30 4.56
N LEU A 39 3.69 -3.18 5.07
CA LEU A 39 3.57 -1.94 4.28
C LEU A 39 4.93 -1.39 3.85
N ILE A 40 5.94 -1.46 4.71
CA ILE A 40 7.32 -1.07 4.38
C ILE A 40 7.89 -1.97 3.28
N SER A 41 7.69 -3.29 3.39
CA SER A 41 8.18 -4.26 2.41
C SER A 41 7.57 -4.02 1.02
N ILE A 42 6.25 -3.80 0.94
CA ILE A 42 5.57 -3.48 -0.33
C ILE A 42 6.09 -2.16 -0.91
N SER A 43 6.28 -1.15 -0.06
CA SER A 43 6.79 0.16 -0.49
C SER A 43 8.22 0.06 -1.02
N ALA A 44 9.09 -0.73 -0.36
CA ALA A 44 10.46 -0.96 -0.81
C ALA A 44 10.49 -1.64 -2.18
N ILE A 45 9.64 -2.66 -2.41
CA ILE A 45 9.53 -3.31 -3.72
C ILE A 45 9.05 -2.31 -4.78
N LEU A 46 8.05 -1.48 -4.47
CA LEU A 46 7.54 -0.46 -5.39
C LEU A 46 8.62 0.55 -5.82
N VAL A 47 9.49 0.99 -4.90
CA VAL A 47 10.59 1.92 -5.21
C VAL A 47 11.68 1.27 -6.07
N LEU A 48 11.92 -0.03 -5.92
CA LEU A 48 12.93 -0.75 -6.68
C LEU A 48 12.48 -1.11 -8.11
N LEU A 49 11.17 -1.03 -8.42
CA LEU A 49 10.69 -1.32 -9.77
C LEU A 49 11.14 -0.23 -10.74
N PRO A 50 11.88 -0.58 -11.81
CA PRO A 50 12.41 0.38 -12.76
C PRO A 50 11.28 1.07 -13.50
N ASP A 51 11.55 2.27 -13.99
CA ASP A 51 10.60 2.98 -14.84
C ASP A 51 10.43 2.31 -16.20
N THR A 52 9.16 2.25 -16.61
CA THR A 52 8.70 1.67 -17.89
C THR A 52 9.24 2.43 -19.11
N THR A 53 10.02 3.49 -18.90
CA THR A 53 10.74 4.19 -19.96
C THR A 53 11.92 3.37 -20.51
N PHE A 54 12.52 2.50 -19.68
CA PHE A 54 13.72 1.72 -20.07
C PHE A 54 13.51 0.20 -20.03
N VAL A 55 12.70 -0.31 -19.10
CA VAL A 55 12.42 -1.74 -18.97
C VAL A 55 10.91 -1.92 -18.78
N ASN A 56 10.28 -2.70 -19.67
CA ASN A 56 8.83 -2.93 -19.61
C ASN A 56 8.45 -4.29 -19.00
N TYR A 57 9.40 -5.21 -18.92
CA TYR A 57 9.17 -6.58 -18.47
C TYR A 57 10.24 -7.04 -17.48
N ILE A 58 9.81 -7.69 -16.41
CA ILE A 58 10.66 -8.39 -15.44
C ILE A 58 10.12 -9.82 -15.34
N PHE A 59 10.98 -10.82 -15.54
CA PHE A 59 10.58 -12.25 -15.59
C PHE A 59 9.40 -12.53 -16.54
N GLY A 60 9.30 -11.82 -17.67
CA GLY A 60 8.21 -11.97 -18.64
C GLY A 60 6.88 -11.31 -18.23
N ILE A 61 6.81 -10.68 -17.06
CA ILE A 61 5.62 -9.98 -16.56
C ILE A 61 5.77 -8.48 -16.78
N ASN A 62 4.70 -7.83 -17.24
CA ASN A 62 4.68 -6.38 -17.41
C ASN A 62 4.83 -5.68 -16.04
N ILE A 63 5.81 -4.78 -15.94
CA ILE A 63 6.10 -4.02 -14.72
C ILE A 63 4.90 -3.19 -14.27
N GLN A 64 4.16 -2.61 -15.22
CA GLN A 64 2.95 -1.85 -14.92
C GLN A 64 1.91 -2.72 -14.19
N SER A 65 1.72 -3.97 -14.63
CA SER A 65 0.80 -4.90 -13.98
C SER A 65 1.26 -5.24 -12.57
N ILE A 66 2.58 -5.44 -12.36
CA ILE A 66 3.15 -5.68 -11.03
C ILE A 66 2.88 -4.50 -10.10
N ARG A 67 3.13 -3.26 -10.55
CA ARG A 67 2.86 -2.04 -9.77
C ARG A 67 1.40 -1.95 -9.36
N ILE A 68 0.48 -2.18 -10.31
CA ILE A 68 -0.97 -2.16 -10.05
C ILE A 68 -1.34 -3.17 -8.96
N ILE A 69 -0.83 -4.40 -9.05
CA ILE A 69 -1.09 -5.45 -8.05
C ILE A 69 -0.54 -5.02 -6.68
N LEU A 70 0.69 -4.51 -6.62
CA LEU A 70 1.31 -4.06 -5.37
C LEU A 70 0.54 -2.89 -4.73
N TYR A 71 0.10 -1.91 -5.51
CA TYR A 71 -0.74 -0.83 -5.00
C TYR A 71 -2.08 -1.35 -4.47
N LEU A 72 -2.72 -2.30 -5.15
CA LEU A 72 -3.96 -2.91 -4.68
C LEU A 72 -3.77 -3.67 -3.36
N VAL A 73 -2.73 -4.49 -3.27
CA VAL A 73 -2.41 -5.25 -2.05
C VAL A 73 -2.12 -4.29 -0.89
N TYR A 74 -1.34 -3.23 -1.13
CA TYR A 74 -1.08 -2.20 -0.13
C TYR A 74 -2.38 -1.58 0.40
N ILE A 75 -3.25 -1.14 -0.50
CA ILE A 75 -4.53 -0.51 -0.15
C ILE A 75 -5.40 -1.46 0.68
N LEU A 76 -5.50 -2.73 0.28
CA LEU A 76 -6.26 -3.73 1.02
C LEU A 76 -5.73 -3.94 2.45
N ILE A 77 -4.41 -4.02 2.61
CA ILE A 77 -3.77 -4.17 3.93
C ILE A 77 -4.06 -2.94 4.80
N VAL A 78 -3.92 -1.72 4.25
CA VAL A 78 -4.22 -0.49 5.01
C VAL A 78 -5.70 -0.45 5.42
N LEU A 79 -6.63 -0.72 4.50
CA LEU A 79 -8.06 -0.75 4.80
C LEU A 79 -8.41 -1.78 5.88
N PHE A 80 -7.83 -2.98 5.78
CA PHE A 80 -7.99 -4.03 6.79
C PHE A 80 -7.43 -3.60 8.14
N GLY A 81 -6.26 -2.95 8.15
CA GLY A 81 -5.66 -2.38 9.34
C GLY A 81 -6.54 -1.32 9.98
N LEU A 82 -7.08 -0.39 9.18
CA LEU A 82 -7.96 0.67 9.66
C LEU A 82 -9.26 0.11 10.24
N TYR A 83 -9.85 -0.89 9.59
CA TYR A 83 -11.01 -1.60 10.09
C TYR A 83 -10.72 -2.30 11.43
N CYS A 84 -9.59 -3.00 11.50
CA CYS A 84 -9.14 -3.72 12.70
C CYS A 84 -8.89 -2.80 13.90
N ILE A 85 -8.46 -1.56 13.66
CA ILE A 85 -8.25 -0.54 14.68
C ILE A 85 -9.59 0.09 15.10
N LYS A 86 -10.48 0.41 14.15
CA LYS A 86 -11.80 1.00 14.43
C LYS A 86 -12.63 0.12 15.36
N ARG A 87 -12.57 -1.21 15.21
CA ARG A 87 -13.30 -2.15 16.09
C ARG A 87 -12.86 -2.06 17.56
N LYS A 88 -11.62 -1.65 17.86
CA LYS A 88 -11.13 -1.49 19.24
C LYS A 88 -11.62 -0.17 19.86
N ASN A 89 -11.90 0.85 19.04
CA ASN A 89 -12.46 2.14 19.49
C ASN A 89 -14.00 2.14 19.57
N GLY A 90 -14.66 0.99 19.43
CA GLY A 90 -16.12 0.85 19.46
C GLY A 90 -16.73 0.67 20.85
N VAL A 91 -15.92 0.69 21.91
CA VAL A 91 -16.39 0.64 23.30
C VAL A 91 -15.43 1.50 24.11
N PHE A 92 -15.80 2.77 24.27
CA PHE A 92 -15.55 3.72 25.36
C PHE A 92 -15.80 5.13 24.82
#